data_AF-A0A7X3K5S9-F1
#
_entry.id   AF-A0A7X3K5S9-F1
#
_cell.length_a   1.000
_cell.length_b   1.000
_cell.length_c   1.000
_cell.angle_alpha   90.00
_cell.angle_beta   90.00
_cell.angle_gamma   90.00
#
_symmetry.space_group_name_H-M   'P 1'
#
loop_
_entity.id
_entity.type
_entity.pdbx_description
1 polymer ?
#
loop_
_entity_poly.entity_id
_entity_poly.type
_entity_poly.pdbx_seq_one_letter_code
_entity_poly.pdbx_strand_id
1 'polypeptide(L)'
;MSDNAPSPEFFDRANALINLANDQCTSTHPSEVSASTLYASARFNAFIVAATTGSAETMTSEKARALEYFTDQFRKMMEANLDDFIENFDTYMKRAEK
;
A
#
# COMPACT_ATOMS: atom_id res chain seq x y z
N MET A 1 -4.00 17.36 21.44
CA MET A 1 -4.12 17.03 20.00
C MET A 1 -2.91 16.16 19.71
N SER A 2 -3.07 14.84 19.72
CA SER A 2 -1.96 13.96 19.34
C SER A 2 -1.79 14.11 17.83
N ASP A 3 -0.64 14.61 17.38
CA ASP A 3 -0.31 14.63 15.96
C ASP A 3 -0.35 13.19 15.43
N ASN A 4 -1.41 12.89 14.68
CA ASN A 4 -1.67 11.59 14.06
C ASN A 4 -0.81 11.39 12.79
N ALA A 5 0.31 12.11 12.69
CA ALA A 5 1.21 12.04 11.56
C ALA A 5 1.99 10.71 11.61
N PRO A 6 2.14 9.98 10.48
CA PRO A 6 2.96 8.78 10.46
C PRO A 6 4.40 9.08 10.89
N SER A 7 5.00 8.17 11.65
CA SER A 7 6.38 8.34 12.11
C SER A 7 7.39 8.19 10.96
N PRO A 8 8.61 8.73 11.06
CA PRO A 8 9.66 8.52 10.05
C PRO A 8 9.88 7.03 9.72
N GLU A 9 9.84 6.16 10.73
CA GLU A 9 10.05 4.72 10.56
C GLU A 9 8.94 4.07 9.73
N PHE A 10 7.72 4.62 9.74
CA PHE A 10 6.66 4.18 8.83
C PHE A 10 7.06 4.44 7.38
N PHE A 11 7.54 5.64 7.08
CA PHE A 11 7.98 6.01 5.73
C PHE A 11 9.21 5.20 5.31
N ASP A 12 10.16 4.93 6.20
CA ASP A 12 11.32 4.10 5.91
C ASP A 12 10.90 2.70 5.43
N ARG A 13 9.92 2.08 6.10
CA ARG A 13 9.37 0.78 5.69
C ARG A 13 8.64 0.85 4.36
N ALA A 14 7.82 1.89 4.14
CA ALA A 14 7.12 2.08 2.87
C ALA A 14 8.10 2.29 1.71
N ASN A 15 9.13 3.10 1.91
CA ASN A 15 10.18 3.36 0.92
C ASN A 15 10.98 2.10 0.60
N ALA A 16 11.27 1.24 1.58
CA ALA A 16 11.92 -0.04 1.32
C ALA A 16 11.12 -0.94 0.37
N LEU A 17 9.78 -0.94 0.48
CA LEU A 17 8.90 -1.68 -0.44
C LEU A 17 8.88 -1.04 -1.83
N ILE A 18 8.82 0.29 -1.91
CA ILE A 18 8.85 1.03 -3.18
C ILE A 18 10.18 0.80 -3.91
N ASN A 19 11.31 0.83 -3.20
CA ASN A 19 12.62 0.59 -3.78
C ASN A 19 12.69 -0.81 -4.41
N LEU A 20 12.18 -1.83 -3.72
CA LEU A 20 12.13 -3.18 -4.28
C LEU A 20 11.23 -3.26 -5.52
N ALA A 21 10.09 -2.56 -5.54
CA ALA A 21 9.24 -2.49 -6.72
C ALA A 21 9.96 -1.78 -7.88
N ASN A 22 10.65 -0.67 -7.61
CA ASN A 22 11.44 0.05 -8.61
C ASN A 22 12.56 -0.82 -9.21
N ASP A 23 13.24 -1.61 -8.38
CA ASP A 23 14.25 -2.56 -8.84
C ASP A 23 13.64 -3.61 -9.80
N GLN A 24 12.43 -4.10 -9.51
CA GLN A 24 11.72 -5.03 -10.40
C GLN A 24 11.32 -4.39 -11.74
N CYS A 25 11.00 -3.10 -11.75
CA CYS A 25 10.69 -2.34 -12.96
C CYS A 25 11.87 -2.26 -13.95
N THR A 26 13.09 -2.60 -13.54
CA THR A 26 14.26 -2.67 -14.45
C THR A 26 14.14 -3.81 -15.49
N SER A 27 13.34 -4.84 -15.20
CA SER A 27 13.21 -6.04 -16.03
C SER A 27 11.77 -6.44 -16.34
N THR A 28 10.78 -5.82 -15.68
CA THR A 28 9.37 -6.14 -15.79
C THR A 28 8.56 -4.87 -16.00
N HIS A 29 7.49 -4.92 -16.79
CA HIS A 29 6.67 -3.74 -17.07
C HIS A 29 6.04 -3.18 -15.77
N PRO A 30 6.01 -1.84 -15.55
CA PRO A 30 5.50 -1.26 -14.30
C PRO A 30 4.08 -1.69 -13.91
N SER A 31 3.19 -1.94 -14.88
CA SER A 31 1.84 -2.43 -14.58
C SER A 31 1.82 -3.83 -13.96
N GLU A 32 2.75 -4.70 -14.35
CA GLU A 32 2.88 -6.06 -13.79
C GLU A 32 3.50 -6.02 -12.39
N VAL A 33 4.48 -5.14 -12.18
CA VAL A 33 5.07 -4.89 -10.86
C VAL A 33 4.03 -4.29 -9.90
N SER A 34 3.22 -3.35 -10.39
CA SER A 34 2.11 -2.76 -9.63
C SER A 34 1.09 -3.83 -9.22
N ALA A 35 0.69 -4.71 -10.13
CA ALA A 35 -0.23 -5.81 -9.82
C ALA A 35 0.36 -6.77 -8.77
N SER A 36 1.65 -7.08 -8.90
CA SER A 36 2.38 -7.93 -7.94
C SER A 36 2.49 -7.28 -6.56
N THR A 37 2.71 -5.97 -6.50
CA THR A 37 2.79 -5.20 -5.26
C THR A 37 1.45 -5.17 -4.52
N LEU A 38 0.35 -4.98 -5.25
CA LEU A 38 -1.00 -5.06 -4.68
C LEU A 38 -1.29 -6.47 -4.13
N TYR A 39 -0.94 -7.51 -4.90
CA TYR A 39 -1.12 -8.89 -4.46
C TYR A 39 -0.27 -9.24 -3.23
N ALA A 40 0.99 -8.78 -3.18
CA ALA A 40 1.87 -8.96 -2.04
C ALA A 40 1.30 -8.30 -0.77
N SER A 41 0.80 -7.07 -0.90
CA SER A 41 0.14 -6.33 0.20
C SER A 41 -1.09 -7.08 0.72
N ALA A 42 -1.94 -7.61 -0.18
CA ALA A 42 -3.11 -8.40 0.19
C ALA A 42 -2.72 -9.68 0.93
N ARG A 43 -1.70 -10.41 0.47
CA ARG A 43 -1.20 -11.63 1.14
C ARG A 43 -0.64 -11.35 2.52
N PHE A 44 0.14 -10.27 2.65
CA PHE A 44 0.69 -9.86 3.95
C PHE A 44 -0.44 -9.51 4.93
N ASN A 45 -1.41 -8.69 4.51
CA ASN A 45 -2.55 -8.32 5.37
C ASN A 45 -3.41 -9.53 5.74
N ALA A 46 -3.64 -10.47 4.82
CA ALA A 46 -4.33 -11.73 5.12
C ALA A 46 -3.58 -12.57 6.17
N PHE A 47 -2.25 -12.62 6.10
CA PHE A 47 -1.43 -13.27 7.11
C PHE A 47 -1.56 -12.58 8.49
N ILE A 48 -1.54 -11.24 8.54
CA ILE A 48 -1.75 -10.50 9.79
C ILE A 48 -3.12 -10.85 10.41
N VAL A 49 -4.18 -10.87 9.61
CA VAL A 49 -5.51 -11.28 10.10
C VAL A 49 -5.46 -12.68 10.67
N ALA A 50 -4.95 -13.65 9.92
CA ALA A 50 -4.83 -15.05 10.38
C ALA A 50 -4.05 -15.17 11.69
N ALA A 51 -2.92 -14.46 11.81
CA ALA A 51 -2.08 -14.43 13.00
C ALA A 51 -2.81 -13.82 14.21
N THR A 52 -3.66 -12.81 13.99
CA THR A 52 -4.46 -12.19 15.07
C THR A 52 -5.70 -13.00 15.47
N THR A 53 -6.29 -13.76 14.57
CA THR A 53 -7.52 -14.52 14.83
C THR A 53 -7.27 -15.89 15.48
N GLY A 54 -6.09 -16.48 15.29
CA GLY A 54 -5.64 -17.70 15.97
C GLY A 54 -6.33 -19.00 15.55
N SER A 55 -7.48 -18.96 14.86
CA SER A 55 -8.18 -20.11 14.31
C SER A 55 -8.87 -19.79 12.98
N ALA A 56 -9.14 -20.82 12.18
CA ALA A 56 -9.88 -20.68 10.93
C ALA A 56 -11.35 -20.27 11.14
N GLU A 57 -11.96 -20.70 12.24
CA GLU A 57 -13.34 -20.34 12.59
C GLU A 57 -13.46 -18.84 12.87
N THR A 58 -12.61 -18.30 13.76
CA THR A 58 -12.56 -16.86 14.06
C THR A 58 -12.17 -16.05 12.81
N MET A 59 -11.22 -16.53 12.01
CA MET A 59 -10.87 -15.87 10.76
C MET A 59 -12.05 -15.78 9.79
N THR A 60 -12.90 -16.82 9.76
CA THR A 60 -14.09 -16.85 8.91
C THR A 60 -15.11 -15.81 9.35
N SER A 61 -15.36 -15.65 10.66
CA SER A 61 -16.25 -14.61 11.17
C SER A 61 -15.70 -13.20 10.94
N GLU A 62 -14.38 -13.02 11.04
CA GLU A 62 -13.72 -11.72 10.89
C GLU A 62 -13.46 -11.30 9.43
N LYS A 63 -13.57 -12.23 8.47
CA LYS A 63 -13.19 -12.00 7.06
C LYS A 63 -13.85 -10.77 6.44
N ALA A 64 -15.15 -10.58 6.64
CA ALA A 64 -15.88 -9.46 6.05
C ALA A 64 -15.38 -8.11 6.59
N ARG A 65 -15.21 -8.03 7.91
CA ARG A 65 -14.69 -6.85 8.61
C ARG A 65 -13.26 -6.51 8.17
N ALA A 66 -12.41 -7.53 8.03
CA ALA A 66 -11.04 -7.34 7.56
C ALA A 66 -11.00 -6.80 6.12
N LEU A 67 -11.81 -7.35 5.22
CA LEU A 67 -11.91 -6.88 3.83
C LEU A 67 -12.34 -5.41 3.77
N GLU A 68 -13.39 -5.04 4.50
CA GLU A 68 -13.87 -3.66 4.57
C GLU A 68 -12.77 -2.72 5.09
N TYR A 69 -12.12 -3.08 6.20
CA TYR A 69 -11.05 -2.29 6.79
C TYR A 69 -9.89 -2.05 5.81
N PHE A 70 -9.30 -3.10 5.24
CA PHE A 70 -8.12 -2.93 4.40
C PHE A 70 -8.44 -2.25 3.06
N THR A 71 -9.61 -2.48 2.48
CA THR A 71 -10.00 -1.83 1.23
C THR A 71 -10.31 -0.34 1.44
N ASP A 72 -10.94 0.03 2.56
CA ASP A 72 -11.16 1.42 2.94
C ASP A 72 -9.85 2.17 3.23
N GLN A 73 -8.94 1.55 3.99
CA GLN A 73 -7.61 2.15 4.23
C GLN A 73 -6.83 2.35 2.93
N PHE A 74 -6.81 1.34 2.05
CA PHE A 74 -6.16 1.46 0.75
C PHE A 74 -6.78 2.58 -0.10
N ARG A 75 -8.11 2.66 -0.14
CA ARG A 75 -8.81 3.73 -0.87
C ARG A 75 -8.39 5.12 -0.38
N LYS A 76 -8.40 5.35 0.93
CA LYS A 76 -8.02 6.64 1.53
C LYS A 76 -6.59 7.04 1.19
N MET A 77 -5.65 6.09 1.28
CA MET A 77 -4.25 6.34 0.93
C MET A 77 -4.10 6.61 -0.57
N MET A 78 -4.78 5.85 -1.43
CA MET A 78 -4.74 6.04 -2.87
C MET A 78 -5.30 7.40 -3.28
N GLU A 79 -6.44 7.79 -2.72
CA GLU A 79 -7.08 9.10 -2.93
C GLU A 79 -6.13 10.23 -2.55
N ALA A 80 -5.55 10.20 -1.35
CA ALA A 80 -4.59 11.22 -0.90
C ALA A 80 -3.35 11.32 -1.80
N ASN A 81 -2.83 10.20 -2.31
CA ASN A 81 -1.70 10.23 -3.26
C ASN A 81 -2.13 10.79 -4.62
N LEU A 82 -3.30 10.41 -5.13
CA LEU A 82 -3.82 10.93 -6.39
C LEU A 82 -4.06 12.44 -6.30
N ASP A 83 -4.62 12.92 -5.20
CA ASP A 83 -4.83 14.34 -4.95
C ASP A 83 -3.50 15.10 -4.95
N ASP A 84 -2.45 14.58 -4.29
CA ASP A 84 -1.10 15.18 -4.33
C ASP A 84 -0.53 15.23 -5.76
N PHE A 85 -0.70 14.15 -6.54
CA PHE A 85 -0.29 14.12 -7.95
C PHE A 85 -1.11 15.06 -8.82
N ILE A 86 -2.40 15.25 -8.56
CA ILE A 86 -3.27 16.19 -9.28
C ILE A 86 -2.82 17.63 -9.00
N GLU A 87 -2.59 17.97 -7.73
CA GLU A 87 -2.16 19.30 -7.31
C GLU A 87 -0.76 19.65 -7.84
N ASN A 88 0.14 18.67 -7.92
CA ASN A 88 1.55 18.87 -8.28
C ASN A 88 1.93 18.30 -9.65
N PHE A 89 0.95 17.98 -10.49
CA PHE A 89 1.13 17.20 -11.72
C PHE A 89 2.26 17.73 -12.61
N ASP A 90 2.20 19.01 -12.97
CA ASP A 90 3.20 19.63 -13.84
C ASP A 90 4.62 19.56 -13.26
N THR A 91 4.76 19.68 -11.94
CA THR A 91 6.06 19.68 -11.27
C THR A 91 6.65 18.28 -11.24
N TYR A 92 5.85 17.27 -10.90
CA TYR A 92 6.30 15.89 -10.82
C TYR A 92 6.57 15.30 -12.20
N MET A 93 5.68 15.55 -13.17
CA MET A 93 5.82 14.96 -14.51
C MET A 93 6.92 15.62 -15.34
N LYS A 94 7.19 16.93 -15.18
CA LYS A 94 8.36 17.57 -15.83
C LYS A 94 9.70 17.08 -15.28
N ARG A 95 9.74 16.59 -14.04
CA ARG A 95 10.95 15.99 -13.46
C ARG A 95 11.20 14.57 -13.96
N ALA A 96 10.16 13.85 -14.38
CA ALA A 96 10.27 12.49 -14.93
C ALA A 96 10.77 12.45 -16.39
N GLU A 97 10.72 13.58 -17.11
CA GLU A 97 11.18 13.69 -18.51
C GLU A 97 12.69 13.99 -18.66
N LYS A 98 13.42 14.24 -17.56
CA LYS A 98 14.86 14.47 -17.55
C LYS A 98 15.62 13.27 -17.01
#